data_AF-A0A3R8QLP5-F1
#
_entry.id   AF-A0A3R8QLP5-F1
#
_cell.length_a   1.000
_cell.length_b   1.000
_cell.length_c   1.000
_cell.angle_alpha   90.00
_cell.angle_beta   90.00
_cell.angle_gamma   90.00
#
_symmetry.space_group_name_H-M   'P 1'
#
loop_
_entity.id
_entity.type
_entity.pdbx_description
1 polymer ?
#
loop_
_entity_poly.entity_id
_entity_poly.type
_entity_poly.pdbx_seq_one_letter_code
_entity_poly.pdbx_strand_id
1 'polypeptide(L)'
;MIAALAGCGRLLPSRTDSLNDPVEEFEHVTSSEMETSGGGTMRTSLRGDIRFDVDEEQLLDALDPVWRSVVEYIFEKDEGFGSRTVLVTAHGADGSTVEPRELLGSEVADQFGSLSFIHFFEHYGLA
;
A
#
# COMPACT_ATOMS: atom_id res chain seq x y z
N MET A 1 4.26 44.07 22.11
CA MET A 1 3.55 42.81 22.43
C MET A 1 4.04 41.79 21.41
N ILE A 2 4.69 40.71 21.88
CA ILE A 2 5.56 39.84 21.07
C ILE A 2 4.72 38.85 20.24
N ALA A 3 5.17 38.62 19.01
CA ALA A 3 4.58 37.78 17.98
C ALA A 3 4.28 36.35 18.44
N ALA A 4 3.12 35.84 18.01
CA ALA A 4 2.76 34.43 18.09
C ALA A 4 3.67 33.61 17.17
N LEU A 5 4.65 32.93 17.76
CA LEU A 5 5.35 31.80 17.15
C LEU A 5 4.45 30.57 17.24
N ALA A 6 3.41 30.53 16.39
CA ALA A 6 2.84 29.26 15.97
C ALA A 6 3.78 28.72 14.89
N GLY A 7 4.81 28.00 15.32
CA GLY A 7 5.56 27.13 14.45
C GLY A 7 4.62 26.03 13.94
N CYS A 8 3.84 26.33 12.91
CA CYS A 8 3.31 25.31 12.02
C CYS A 8 4.54 24.71 11.34
N GLY A 9 5.15 23.72 11.99
CA GLY A 9 5.96 22.75 11.28
C GLY A 9 5.07 22.25 10.15
N ARG A 10 5.40 22.67 8.93
CA ARG A 10 4.88 22.00 7.74
C ARG A 10 5.41 20.57 7.88
N LEU A 11 4.59 19.70 8.48
CA LEU A 11 4.65 18.28 8.24
C LEU A 11 4.67 18.18 6.71
N LEU A 12 5.84 17.88 6.16
CA LEU A 12 5.92 17.48 4.77
C LEU A 12 4.88 16.36 4.64
N PRO A 13 3.93 16.45 3.68
CA PRO A 13 2.99 15.37 3.46
C PRO A 13 3.81 14.08 3.39
N SER A 14 3.36 13.08 4.13
CA SER A 14 3.99 11.77 4.13
C SER A 14 4.04 11.36 2.66
N ARG A 15 5.16 10.83 2.15
CA ARG A 15 5.24 10.39 0.74
C ARG A 15 4.10 9.41 0.35
N THR A 16 3.47 8.80 1.35
CA THR A 16 2.28 7.95 1.23
C THR A 16 0.96 8.72 1.18
N ASP A 17 0.84 9.93 1.72
CA ASP A 17 -0.35 10.78 1.48
C ASP A 17 -0.52 11.01 -0.02
N SER A 18 0.58 11.23 -0.74
CA SER A 18 0.60 11.31 -2.20
C SER A 18 0.27 9.98 -2.92
N LEU A 19 0.28 8.84 -2.22
CA LEU A 19 -0.10 7.52 -2.77
C LEU A 19 -1.58 7.21 -2.51
N ASN A 20 -2.13 7.65 -1.37
CA ASN A 20 -3.55 7.41 -1.05
C ASN A 20 -4.46 8.17 -2.01
N ASP A 21 -4.17 9.45 -2.32
CA ASP A 21 -4.96 10.25 -3.27
C ASP A 21 -5.21 9.53 -4.62
N PRO A 22 -4.18 9.06 -5.36
CA PRO A 22 -4.41 8.37 -6.63
C PRO A 22 -5.02 6.97 -6.46
N VAL A 23 -4.84 6.31 -5.31
CA VAL A 23 -5.49 5.01 -5.04
C VAL A 23 -7.00 5.18 -4.85
N GLU A 24 -7.42 6.25 -4.19
CA GLU A 24 -8.84 6.58 -3.99
C GLU A 24 -9.56 6.97 -5.29
N GLU A 25 -8.83 7.22 -6.39
CA GLU A 25 -9.43 7.47 -7.71
C GLU A 25 -9.84 6.18 -8.44
N PHE A 26 -9.46 5.00 -7.95
CA PHE A 26 -9.83 3.72 -8.57
C PHE A 26 -11.31 3.39 -8.38
N GLU A 27 -11.88 2.75 -9.39
CA GLU A 27 -13.25 2.23 -9.31
C GLU A 27 -13.37 1.25 -8.13
N HIS A 28 -14.47 1.37 -7.39
CA HIS A 28 -14.79 0.61 -6.17
C HIS A 28 -13.97 0.94 -4.93
N VAL A 29 -12.88 1.72 -4.99
CA VAL A 29 -12.18 2.14 -3.76
C VAL A 29 -13.00 3.22 -3.04
N THR A 30 -13.23 3.00 -1.74
CA THR A 30 -13.96 3.94 -0.87
C THR A 30 -13.04 4.70 0.08
N SER A 31 -11.88 4.15 0.40
CA SER A 31 -10.87 4.79 1.25
C SER A 31 -9.54 4.06 1.14
N SER A 32 -8.45 4.79 1.28
CA SER A 32 -7.10 4.25 1.38
C SER A 32 -6.32 4.91 2.52
N GLU A 33 -5.84 4.10 3.46
CA GLU A 33 -5.08 4.54 4.62
C GLU A 33 -3.75 3.78 4.70
N MET A 34 -2.84 4.07 3.77
CA MET A 34 -1.51 3.46 3.73
C MET A 34 -0.42 4.40 4.24
N GLU A 35 0.53 3.84 4.98
CA GLU A 35 1.70 4.54 5.49
C GLU A 35 2.96 3.67 5.43
N THR A 36 4.09 4.31 5.13
CA THR A 36 5.39 3.64 5.29
C THR A 36 5.80 3.68 6.74
N SER A 37 6.09 2.52 7.33
CA SER A 37 6.56 2.42 8.71
C SER A 37 8.06 2.13 8.79
N GLY A 38 8.70 2.67 9.81
CA GLY A 38 10.14 2.54 10.08
C GLY A 38 10.69 3.79 10.78
N GLY A 39 11.43 3.59 11.88
CA GLY A 39 12.02 4.69 12.63
C GLY A 39 13.29 5.23 11.96
N GLY A 40 13.40 6.56 11.82
CA GLY A 40 14.58 7.22 11.28
C GLY A 40 14.62 7.25 9.74
N THR A 41 15.81 7.14 9.14
CA THR A 41 16.00 7.17 7.68
C THR A 41 15.68 5.85 6.98
N MET A 42 15.44 4.78 7.73
CA MET A 42 15.11 3.45 7.20
C MET A 42 13.64 3.15 7.38
N ARG A 43 12.89 3.26 6.28
CA ARG A 43 11.53 2.71 6.17
C ARG A 43 11.67 1.22 5.92
N THR A 44 10.96 0.39 6.67
CA THR A 44 11.09 -1.08 6.64
C THR A 44 9.87 -1.77 6.07
N SER A 45 8.72 -1.08 6.02
CA SER A 45 7.49 -1.65 5.47
C SER A 45 6.53 -0.59 4.91
N LEU A 46 5.59 -1.04 4.08
CA LEU A 46 4.33 -0.37 3.81
C LEU A 46 3.24 -1.10 4.60
N ARG A 47 2.41 -0.37 5.34
CA ARG A 47 1.29 -0.92 6.10
C ARG A 47 0.04 -0.08 5.91
N GLY A 48 -1.12 -0.68 6.10
CA GLY A 48 -2.38 0.05 6.10
C GLY A 48 -3.51 -0.72 5.47
N ASP A 49 -4.58 0.01 5.16
CA ASP A 49 -5.83 -0.58 4.71
C ASP A 49 -6.31 0.08 3.41
N ILE A 50 -6.92 -0.72 2.53
CA ILE A 50 -7.66 -0.24 1.36
C ILE A 50 -9.07 -0.78 1.46
N ARG A 51 -10.09 0.08 1.35
CA ARG A 51 -11.49 -0.31 1.46
C ARG A 51 -12.18 -0.25 0.11
N PHE A 52 -12.97 -1.28 -0.20
CA PHE A 52 -13.69 -1.41 -1.44
C PHE A 52 -15.21 -1.53 -1.21
N ASP A 53 -16.01 -1.01 -2.13
CA ASP A 53 -17.47 -1.18 -2.21
C ASP A 53 -17.84 -2.42 -3.02
N VAL A 54 -17.14 -3.53 -2.81
CA VAL A 54 -17.44 -4.85 -3.40
C VAL A 54 -17.37 -5.93 -2.34
N ASP A 55 -18.05 -7.05 -2.59
CA ASP A 55 -18.04 -8.23 -1.72
C ASP A 55 -16.83 -9.14 -1.97
N GLU A 56 -16.65 -10.16 -1.13
CA GLU A 56 -15.53 -11.12 -1.15
C GLU A 56 -15.22 -11.66 -2.56
N GLU A 57 -16.24 -12.04 -3.33
CA GLU A 57 -16.10 -12.68 -4.64
C GLU A 57 -15.41 -11.79 -5.69
N GLN A 58 -15.45 -10.47 -5.52
CA GLN A 58 -14.88 -9.49 -6.45
C GLN A 58 -13.65 -8.78 -5.86
N LEU A 59 -13.39 -8.95 -4.56
CA LEU A 59 -12.41 -8.15 -3.83
C LEU A 59 -10.99 -8.36 -4.34
N LEU A 60 -10.60 -9.60 -4.67
CA LEU A 60 -9.26 -9.89 -5.18
C LEU A 60 -9.05 -9.32 -6.60
N ASP A 61 -10.07 -9.42 -7.47
CA ASP A 61 -10.03 -8.86 -8.82
C ASP A 61 -10.02 -7.33 -8.81
N ALA A 62 -10.76 -6.72 -7.88
CA ALA A 62 -10.74 -5.26 -7.67
C ALA A 62 -9.41 -4.77 -7.08
N LEU A 63 -8.76 -5.58 -6.23
CA LEU A 63 -7.48 -5.24 -5.63
C LEU A 63 -6.33 -5.23 -6.64
N ASP A 64 -6.29 -6.16 -7.60
CA ASP A 64 -5.14 -6.30 -8.53
C ASP A 64 -4.74 -4.99 -9.25
N PRO A 65 -5.65 -4.27 -9.96
CA PRO A 65 -5.27 -3.04 -10.65
C PRO A 65 -4.84 -1.93 -9.69
N VAL A 66 -5.44 -1.86 -8.49
CA VAL A 66 -5.05 -0.90 -7.44
C VAL A 66 -3.64 -1.22 -6.93
N TRP A 67 -3.40 -2.48 -6.60
CA TRP A 67 -2.13 -2.94 -6.06
C TRP A 67 -0.99 -2.80 -7.05
N ARG A 68 -1.25 -3.09 -8.33
CA ARG A 68 -0.31 -2.82 -9.41
C ARG A 68 0.14 -1.36 -9.43
N SER A 69 -0.80 -0.42 -9.36
CA SER A 69 -0.48 1.02 -9.34
C SER A 69 0.37 1.40 -8.12
N VAL A 70 0.07 0.81 -6.95
CA VAL A 70 0.89 0.99 -5.74
C VAL A 70 2.32 0.50 -5.96
N VAL A 71 2.47 -0.69 -6.54
CA VAL A 71 3.76 -1.33 -6.78
C VAL A 71 4.57 -0.54 -7.82
N GLU A 72 3.95 -0.09 -8.91
CA GLU A 72 4.57 0.75 -9.94
C GLU A 72 5.05 2.09 -9.34
N TYR A 73 4.21 2.77 -8.55
CA TYR A 73 4.59 4.01 -7.86
C TYR A 73 5.80 3.78 -6.94
N ILE A 74 5.82 2.69 -6.18
CA ILE A 74 6.93 2.38 -5.29
C ILE A 74 8.21 2.07 -6.06
N PHE A 75 8.10 1.32 -7.16
CA PHE A 75 9.22 0.98 -8.04
C PHE A 75 9.88 2.23 -8.62
N GLU A 76 9.10 3.20 -9.09
CA GLU A 76 9.61 4.44 -9.67
C GLU A 76 10.31 5.37 -8.66
N LYS A 77 9.96 5.30 -7.38
CA LYS A 77 10.33 6.32 -6.38
C LYS A 77 11.47 5.93 -5.44
N ASP A 78 11.84 4.65 -5.33
CA ASP A 78 12.74 4.19 -4.28
C ASP A 78 13.58 2.96 -4.69
N GLU A 79 14.83 3.21 -5.12
CA GLU A 79 15.87 2.18 -5.23
C GLU A 79 16.14 1.58 -3.83
N GLY A 80 15.59 0.40 -3.58
CA GLY A 80 15.76 -0.33 -2.31
C GLY A 80 14.47 -0.64 -1.56
N PHE A 81 13.30 -0.23 -2.07
CA PHE A 81 12.01 -0.62 -1.46
C PHE A 81 11.72 -2.13 -1.61
N GLY A 82 12.33 -2.81 -2.59
CA GLY A 82 12.07 -4.22 -2.88
C GLY A 82 12.22 -5.16 -1.67
N SER A 83 13.13 -4.87 -0.74
CA SER A 83 13.32 -5.68 0.48
C SER A 83 12.37 -5.32 1.63
N ARG A 84 11.50 -4.31 1.48
CA ARG A 84 10.59 -3.86 2.53
C ARG A 84 9.35 -4.73 2.57
N THR A 85 8.85 -4.96 3.78
CA THR A 85 7.68 -5.82 4.02
C THR A 85 6.37 -5.15 3.61
N VAL A 86 5.45 -5.93 3.08
CA VAL A 86 4.05 -5.54 2.81
C VAL A 86 3.18 -6.00 3.98
N LEU A 87 2.46 -5.05 4.59
CA LEU A 87 1.51 -5.26 5.68
C LEU A 87 0.20 -4.52 5.36
N VAL A 88 -0.29 -4.68 4.13
CA VAL A 88 -1.52 -4.04 3.64
C VAL A 88 -2.65 -5.06 3.60
N THR A 89 -3.84 -4.64 4.01
CA THR A 89 -5.06 -5.46 3.95
C THR A 89 -6.13 -4.72 3.15
N ALA A 90 -6.77 -5.41 2.21
CA ALA A 90 -7.93 -4.94 1.49
C ALA A 90 -9.21 -5.43 2.18
N HIS A 91 -10.21 -4.56 2.29
CA HIS A 91 -11.49 -4.85 2.95
C HIS A 91 -12.65 -4.67 1.97
N GLY A 92 -13.54 -5.67 1.88
CA GLY A 92 -14.78 -5.58 1.12
C GLY A 92 -15.92 -4.94 1.91
N ALA A 93 -17.03 -4.64 1.21
CA ALA A 93 -18.22 -4.01 1.78
C ALA A 93 -18.94 -4.91 2.81
N ASP A 94 -18.84 -6.22 2.63
CA ASP A 94 -19.35 -7.27 3.53
C ASP A 94 -18.44 -7.53 4.75
N GLY A 95 -17.30 -6.84 4.84
CA GLY A 95 -16.28 -7.03 5.88
C GLY A 95 -15.31 -8.18 5.61
N SER A 96 -15.35 -8.77 4.40
CA SER A 96 -14.32 -9.70 3.95
C SER A 96 -12.95 -9.01 3.86
N THR A 97 -11.88 -9.80 3.95
CA THR A 97 -10.52 -9.29 3.87
C THR A 97 -9.67 -10.14 2.96
N VAL A 98 -8.89 -9.50 2.12
CA VAL A 98 -7.83 -10.16 1.34
C VAL A 98 -6.52 -9.39 1.50
N GLU A 99 -5.42 -10.11 1.42
CA GLU A 99 -4.08 -9.50 1.46
C GLU A 99 -3.46 -9.55 0.06
N PRO A 100 -2.64 -8.56 -0.34
CA PRO A 100 -2.02 -8.56 -1.66
C PRO A 100 -1.21 -9.82 -1.99
N ARG A 101 -0.74 -10.54 -0.97
CA ARG A 101 -0.06 -11.84 -1.16
C ARG A 101 -0.88 -12.84 -1.97
N GLU A 102 -2.21 -12.77 -1.90
CA GLU A 102 -3.12 -13.67 -2.59
C GLU A 102 -3.05 -13.50 -4.11
N LEU A 103 -2.63 -12.33 -4.60
CA LEU A 103 -2.38 -12.06 -6.03
C LEU A 103 -1.21 -12.88 -6.59
N LEU A 104 -0.27 -13.30 -5.73
CA LEU A 104 0.89 -14.10 -6.15
C LEU A 104 0.57 -15.60 -6.30
N GLY A 105 -0.66 -16.01 -5.97
CA GLY A 105 -1.08 -17.40 -5.94
C GLY A 105 -0.71 -18.13 -4.64
N SER A 106 -1.44 -19.21 -4.35
CA SER A 106 -1.38 -19.93 -3.08
C SER A 106 0.01 -20.48 -2.75
N GLU A 107 0.74 -21.00 -3.74
CA GLU A 107 2.07 -21.60 -3.52
C GLU A 107 3.11 -20.60 -2.99
N VAL A 108 2.97 -19.32 -3.32
CA VAL A 108 3.86 -18.23 -2.86
C VAL A 108 3.34 -17.63 -1.56
N ALA A 109 2.02 -17.41 -1.46
CA ALA A 109 1.37 -16.86 -0.28
C ALA A 109 1.55 -17.73 0.98
N ASP A 110 1.58 -19.06 0.81
CA ASP A 110 1.73 -20.03 1.91
C ASP A 110 3.19 -20.27 2.33
N GLN A 111 4.18 -19.87 1.51
CA GLN A 111 5.60 -20.08 1.80
C GLN A 111 6.20 -19.06 2.76
N PHE A 112 5.64 -17.84 2.80
CA PHE A 112 6.25 -16.71 3.50
C PHE A 112 5.29 -16.09 4.52
N GLY A 113 5.72 -16.00 5.78
CA GLY A 113 4.96 -15.31 6.83
C GLY A 113 4.91 -13.78 6.67
N SER A 114 5.73 -13.21 5.78
CA SER A 114 5.69 -11.80 5.38
C SER A 114 6.31 -11.64 3.99
N LEU A 115 5.62 -11.01 3.05
CA LEU A 115 6.16 -10.76 1.71
C LEU A 115 6.85 -9.41 1.61
N SER A 116 7.91 -9.38 0.80
CA SER A 116 8.58 -8.15 0.41
C SER A 116 8.15 -7.69 -0.98
N PHE A 117 8.31 -6.39 -1.27
CA PHE A 117 7.90 -5.80 -2.55
C PHE A 117 8.55 -6.43 -3.78
N ILE A 118 9.73 -7.04 -3.65
CA ILE A 118 10.42 -7.67 -4.78
C ILE A 118 9.56 -8.72 -5.48
N HIS A 119 8.76 -9.50 -4.74
CA HIS A 119 7.90 -10.51 -5.32
C HIS A 119 6.78 -9.90 -6.17
N PHE A 120 6.31 -8.71 -5.80
CA PHE A 120 5.34 -7.97 -6.59
C PHE A 120 5.99 -7.31 -7.81
N PHE A 121 7.23 -6.85 -7.70
CA PHE A 121 7.99 -6.38 -8.87
C PHE A 121 8.17 -7.50 -9.89
N GLU A 122 8.54 -8.71 -9.45
CA GLU A 122 8.65 -9.88 -10.32
C GLU A 122 7.28 -10.26 -10.92
N HIS A 123 6.23 -10.29 -10.10
CA HIS A 123 4.87 -10.62 -10.55
C HIS A 123 4.34 -9.68 -11.63
N TYR A 124 4.59 -8.37 -11.50
CA TYR A 124 4.16 -7.37 -12.49
C TYR A 124 5.18 -7.11 -13.61
N GLY A 125 6.32 -7.83 -13.64
CA GLY A 125 7.33 -7.71 -14.68
C GLY A 125 8.16 -6.43 -14.64
N LEU A 126 8.37 -5.87 -13.44
CA LEU A 126 9.16 -4.68 -13.18
C LEU A 126 10.63 -4.98 -12.82
N ALA A 127 10.95 -6.22 -12.46
CA ALA A 127 12.28 -6.70 -12.07
C ALA A 127 12.82 -7.81 -12.98
#